data_AF-A0A944EEP4-F1
#
_entry.id   AF-A0A944EEP4-F1
#
_cell.length_a   1.000
_cell.length_b   1.000
_cell.length_c   1.000
_cell.angle_alpha   90.00
_cell.angle_beta   90.00
_cell.angle_gamma   90.00
#
_symmetry.space_group_name_H-M   'P 1'
#
loop_
_entity.id
_entity.type
_entity.pdbx_description
1 polymer ?
#
loop_
_entity_poly.entity_id
_entity_poly.type
_entity_poly.pdbx_seq_one_letter_code
_entity_poly.pdbx_strand_id
1 'polypeptide(L)'
;MHVRHRHDSEFAVVGNHLAQHRELSAVAIGIGVHIQSLPDGARVSIGKLVERFPEGEVRIARALRELEAAGYLQRRLGRIASGRVVTRTTWYERPGALPVAADAPSVPADAQPVPADAPAKPEPASEPEPAQPPY
;
A
#
# COMPACT_ATOMS: atom_id res chain seq x y z
N MET A 1 8.52 -8.75 -38.14
CA MET A 1 7.82 -7.76 -39.00
C MET A 1 6.80 -7.05 -38.13
N HIS A 2 6.81 -5.72 -38.08
CA HIS A 2 5.86 -4.92 -37.29
C HIS A 2 5.06 -4.05 -38.26
N VAL A 3 3.74 -4.24 -38.32
CA VAL A 3 2.86 -3.41 -39.14
C VAL A 3 2.31 -2.30 -38.25
N ARG A 4 2.56 -1.04 -38.61
CA ARG A 4 2.14 0.12 -37.82
C ARG A 4 0.91 0.74 -38.45
N HIS A 5 -0.12 0.95 -37.63
CA HIS A 5 -1.25 1.80 -37.97
C HIS A 5 -1.11 3.11 -37.19
N ARG A 6 -1.39 4.25 -37.84
CA ARG A 6 -1.41 5.54 -37.15
C ARG A 6 -2.75 5.67 -36.44
N HIS A 7 -2.74 5.82 -35.13
CA HIS A 7 -3.93 6.19 -34.36
C HIS A 7 -4.08 7.72 -34.38
N ASP A 8 -5.31 8.19 -34.56
CA ASP A 8 -5.70 9.61 -34.60
C ASP A 8 -6.58 10.02 -33.40
N SER A 9 -7.24 9.05 -32.74
CA SER A 9 -7.97 9.23 -31.49
C SER A 9 -7.75 8.07 -30.51
N GLU A 10 -8.14 8.27 -29.23
CA GLU A 10 -8.18 7.24 -28.18
C GLU A 10 -6.85 6.49 -27.94
N PHE A 11 -5.74 7.21 -27.99
CA PHE A 11 -4.41 6.67 -27.67
C PHE A 11 -3.75 7.42 -26.51
N ALA A 12 -2.90 6.71 -25.77
CA ALA A 12 -2.03 7.28 -24.75
C ALA A 12 -0.59 7.27 -25.26
N VAL A 13 0.14 8.37 -25.06
CA VAL A 13 1.58 8.44 -25.35
C VAL A 13 2.33 7.98 -24.11
N VAL A 14 3.00 6.84 -24.22
CA VAL A 14 3.77 6.25 -23.13
C VAL A 14 5.26 6.47 -23.37
N GLY A 15 5.96 6.98 -22.36
CA GLY A 15 7.41 7.16 -22.43
C GLY A 15 8.17 5.84 -22.42
N ASN A 16 9.29 5.78 -23.14
CA ASN A 16 10.14 4.58 -23.19
C ASN A 16 10.72 4.20 -21.82
N HIS A 17 10.86 5.16 -20.89
CA HIS A 17 11.30 4.88 -19.52
C HIS A 17 10.34 3.94 -18.79
N LEU A 18 9.03 3.99 -19.08
CA LEU A 18 8.04 3.04 -18.55
C LEU A 18 7.97 1.79 -19.42
N ALA A 19 7.80 1.97 -20.74
CA ALA A 19 7.56 0.86 -21.67
C ALA A 19 8.73 -0.14 -21.77
N GLN A 20 9.96 0.32 -21.48
CA GLN A 20 11.18 -0.49 -21.54
C GLN A 20 11.87 -0.60 -20.17
N HIS A 21 11.13 -0.35 -19.08
CA HIS A 21 11.70 -0.39 -17.73
C HIS A 21 12.21 -1.80 -17.39
N ARG A 22 13.49 -1.93 -17.07
CA ARG A 22 14.15 -3.23 -16.89
C ARG A 22 13.75 -3.97 -15.61
N GLU A 23 13.45 -3.22 -14.57
CA GLU A 23 13.17 -3.78 -13.23
C GLU A 23 11.67 -3.96 -12.95
N LEU A 24 10.79 -3.40 -13.80
CA LEU A 24 9.36 -3.56 -13.62
C LEU A 24 8.89 -4.87 -14.25
N SER A 25 7.96 -5.54 -13.58
CA SER A 25 7.26 -6.65 -14.22
C SER A 25 6.41 -6.18 -15.41
N ALA A 26 6.16 -7.07 -16.38
CA ALA A 26 5.26 -6.78 -17.49
C ALA A 26 3.86 -6.35 -17.03
N VAL A 27 3.41 -6.89 -15.89
CA VAL A 27 2.13 -6.51 -15.25
C VAL A 27 2.19 -5.08 -14.73
N ALA A 28 3.28 -4.69 -14.07
CA ALA A 28 3.48 -3.30 -13.63
C ALA A 28 3.52 -2.33 -14.81
N ILE A 29 4.22 -2.66 -15.89
CA ILE A 29 4.23 -1.85 -17.12
C ILE A 29 2.79 -1.73 -17.68
N GLY A 30 2.07 -2.83 -17.82
CA GLY A 30 0.70 -2.84 -18.33
C GLY A 30 -0.27 -2.01 -17.46
N ILE A 31 -0.15 -2.12 -16.14
CA ILE A 31 -0.94 -1.29 -15.21
C ILE A 31 -0.56 0.19 -15.34
N GLY A 32 0.71 0.52 -15.46
CA GLY A 32 1.17 1.90 -15.66
C GLY A 32 0.61 2.52 -16.94
N VAL A 33 0.66 1.78 -18.06
CA VAL A 33 0.06 2.18 -19.34
C VAL A 33 -1.44 2.42 -19.19
N HIS A 34 -2.14 1.53 -18.48
CA HIS A 34 -3.57 1.70 -18.24
C HIS A 34 -3.88 2.93 -17.40
N ILE A 35 -3.11 3.18 -16.33
CA ILE A 35 -3.31 4.36 -15.48
C ILE A 35 -3.09 5.64 -16.30
N GLN A 36 -2.05 5.70 -17.13
CA GLN A 36 -1.79 6.84 -18.00
C GLN A 36 -2.88 7.06 -19.07
N SER A 37 -3.59 5.99 -19.47
CA SER A 37 -4.69 6.13 -20.43
C SER A 37 -6.01 6.62 -19.80
N LEU A 38 -6.10 6.72 -18.47
CA LEU A 38 -7.30 7.19 -17.79
C LEU A 38 -7.38 8.72 -17.78
N PRO A 39 -8.61 9.28 -17.72
CA PRO A 39 -8.77 10.72 -17.53
C PRO A 39 -8.25 11.16 -16.16
N ASP A 40 -7.82 12.43 -16.07
CA ASP A 40 -7.35 13.01 -14.83
C ASP A 40 -8.35 12.85 -13.67
N GLY A 41 -7.84 12.48 -12.51
CA GLY A 41 -8.66 12.26 -11.32
C GLY A 41 -9.40 10.91 -11.27
N ALA A 42 -9.20 10.03 -12.26
CA ALA A 42 -9.69 8.67 -12.20
C ALA A 42 -9.19 7.94 -10.95
N ARG A 43 -10.08 7.16 -10.33
CA ARG A 43 -9.76 6.40 -9.12
C ARG A 43 -9.07 5.09 -9.50
N VAL A 44 -7.82 4.95 -9.08
CA VAL A 44 -7.05 3.71 -9.23
C VAL A 44 -7.05 2.96 -7.89
N SER A 45 -7.77 1.85 -7.83
CA SER A 45 -7.79 0.94 -6.68
C SER A 45 -7.51 -0.49 -7.13
N ILE A 46 -7.01 -1.32 -6.21
CA ILE A 46 -6.73 -2.74 -6.50
C ILE A 46 -8.00 -3.44 -6.99
N GLY A 47 -9.14 -3.28 -6.29
CA GLY A 47 -10.40 -3.88 -6.70
C GLY A 47 -10.82 -3.49 -8.12
N LYS A 48 -10.69 -2.21 -8.49
CA LYS A 48 -11.02 -1.74 -9.85
C LYS A 48 -10.12 -2.33 -10.92
N LEU A 49 -8.84 -2.54 -10.60
CA LEU A 49 -7.90 -3.17 -11.51
C LEU A 49 -8.17 -4.68 -11.64
N VAL A 50 -8.55 -5.38 -10.56
CA VAL A 50 -8.93 -6.80 -10.59
C VAL A 50 -10.20 -7.01 -11.43
N GLU A 51 -11.16 -6.08 -11.38
CA GLU A 51 -12.34 -6.12 -12.25
C GLU A 51 -11.99 -5.99 -13.74
N ARG A 52 -10.87 -5.33 -14.07
CA ARG A 52 -10.47 -5.00 -15.44
C ARG A 52 -9.48 -5.99 -16.07
N PHE A 53 -8.59 -6.56 -15.28
CA PHE A 53 -7.50 -7.41 -15.77
C PHE A 53 -7.70 -8.86 -15.33
N PRO A 54 -7.26 -9.86 -16.11
CA PRO A 54 -7.28 -11.27 -15.71
C PRO A 54 -6.19 -11.62 -14.67
N GLU A 55 -5.80 -10.65 -13.85
CA GLU A 55 -4.72 -10.77 -12.88
C GLU A 55 -5.28 -10.79 -11.47
N GLY A 56 -4.70 -11.64 -10.62
CA GLY A 56 -5.13 -11.77 -9.23
C GLY A 56 -4.78 -10.53 -8.38
N GLU A 57 -5.55 -10.33 -7.31
CA GLU A 57 -5.39 -9.20 -6.39
C GLU A 57 -3.95 -9.03 -5.89
N VAL A 58 -3.31 -10.13 -5.49
CA VAL A 58 -1.92 -10.12 -4.99
C VAL A 58 -0.94 -9.61 -6.03
N ARG A 59 -1.13 -9.99 -7.31
CA ARG A 59 -0.24 -9.60 -8.40
C ARG A 59 -0.44 -8.14 -8.78
N ILE A 60 -1.68 -7.66 -8.79
CA ILE A 60 -2.00 -6.25 -8.98
C ILE A 60 -1.42 -5.41 -7.83
N ALA A 61 -1.60 -5.84 -6.59
CA ALA A 61 -1.05 -5.15 -5.43
C ALA A 61 0.49 -5.08 -5.49
N ARG A 62 1.14 -6.17 -5.92
CA ARG A 62 2.59 -6.20 -6.14
C ARG A 62 3.02 -5.24 -7.23
N ALA A 63 2.34 -5.24 -8.38
CA ALA A 63 2.65 -4.36 -9.49
C ALA A 63 2.51 -2.88 -9.12
N LEU A 64 1.50 -2.51 -8.33
CA LEU A 64 1.37 -1.15 -7.79
C LEU A 64 2.53 -0.77 -6.86
N ARG A 65 3.04 -1.72 -6.05
CA ARG A 65 4.23 -1.48 -5.20
C ARG A 65 5.50 -1.30 -6.03
N GLU A 66 5.66 -2.07 -7.11
CA GLU A 66 6.79 -1.92 -8.05
C GLU A 66 6.77 -0.52 -8.70
N LEU A 67 5.60 -0.07 -9.16
CA LEU A 67 5.43 1.27 -9.71
C LEU A 67 5.68 2.39 -8.69
N GLU A 68 5.25 2.19 -7.45
CA GLU A 68 5.50 3.13 -6.33
C GLU A 68 6.99 3.23 -6.02
N ALA A 69 7.69 2.09 -5.91
CA ALA A 69 9.14 2.04 -5.68
C ALA A 69 9.94 2.67 -6.82
N ALA A 70 9.49 2.48 -8.07
CA ALA A 70 10.09 3.12 -9.25
C ALA A 70 9.68 4.60 -9.42
N GLY A 71 8.86 5.16 -8.52
CA GLY A 71 8.49 6.57 -8.50
C GLY A 71 7.42 6.99 -9.53
N TYR A 72 6.74 6.02 -10.16
CA TYR A 72 5.67 6.29 -11.13
C TYR A 72 4.36 6.70 -10.48
N LEU A 73 4.14 6.27 -9.24
CA LEU A 73 2.92 6.63 -8.52
C LEU A 73 3.21 6.87 -7.04
N GLN A 74 2.36 7.68 -6.43
CA GLN A 74 2.33 7.87 -4.98
C GLN A 74 0.89 7.72 -4.50
N ARG A 75 0.67 6.90 -3.46
CA ARG A 75 -0.65 6.73 -2.85
C ARG A 75 -0.66 7.43 -1.50
N ARG A 76 -1.49 8.48 -1.37
CA ARG A 76 -1.70 9.16 -0.09
C ARG A 76 -3.13 8.96 0.38
N LEU A 77 -3.29 8.64 1.66
CA LEU A 77 -4.58 8.67 2.32
C LEU A 77 -4.95 10.14 2.56
N GLY A 78 -5.99 10.60 1.89
CA GLY A 78 -6.55 11.94 2.06
C GLY A 78 -7.89 11.86 2.77
N ARG A 79 -8.16 12.79 3.69
CA ARG A 79 -9.51 12.98 4.21
C ARG A 79 -10.22 13.99 3.31
N ILE A 80 -11.36 13.60 2.74
CA ILE A 80 -12.20 14.54 2.00
C ILE A 80 -13.06 15.36 2.97
N ALA A 81 -13.61 16.49 2.52
CA ALA A 81 -14.41 17.40 3.36
C ALA A 81 -15.60 16.71 4.07
N SER A 82 -16.10 15.60 3.52
CA SER A 82 -17.13 14.76 4.14
C SER A 82 -16.63 13.82 5.25
N GLY A 83 -15.38 13.96 5.69
CA GLY A 83 -14.79 13.17 6.77
C GLY A 83 -14.33 11.76 6.38
N ARG A 84 -14.66 11.29 5.16
CA ARG A 84 -14.23 9.97 4.67
C ARG A 84 -12.75 9.97 4.30
N VAL A 85 -12.06 8.87 4.62
CA VAL A 85 -10.68 8.64 4.18
C VAL A 85 -10.73 8.00 2.78
N VAL A 86 -10.03 8.62 1.82
CA VAL A 86 -9.96 8.18 0.43
C VAL A 86 -8.49 8.06 0.02
N THR A 87 -8.14 6.96 -0.62
CA THR A 87 -6.83 6.80 -1.24
C THR A 87 -6.75 7.65 -2.50
N ARG A 88 -5.87 8.65 -2.49
CA ARG A 88 -5.55 9.47 -3.66
C ARG A 88 -4.26 8.95 -4.28
N THR A 89 -4.39 8.41 -5.50
CA THR A 89 -3.25 7.98 -6.31
C THR A 89 -2.84 9.15 -7.20
N THR A 90 -1.59 9.57 -7.10
CA THR A 90 -0.99 10.56 -8.00
C THR A 90 -0.06 9.81 -8.94
N TRP A 91 -0.25 9.97 -10.24
CA TRP A 91 0.59 9.38 -11.28
C TRP A 91 1.63 10.40 -11.75
N TYR A 92 2.85 9.93 -12.01
CA TYR A 92 3.95 10.76 -12.48
C TYR A 92 4.48 10.21 -13.80
N GLU A 93 4.38 11.02 -14.86
CA GLU A 93 4.85 10.64 -16.19
C GLU A 93 6.37 10.58 -16.30
N ARG A 94 7.12 11.16 -15.35
CA ARG A 94 8.59 11.07 -15.30
C ARG A 94 9.05 10.86 -13.86
N PRO A 95 9.36 9.63 -13.44
CA PRO A 95 9.94 9.40 -12.13
C PRO A 95 11.30 10.10 -12.06
N GLY A 96 11.53 10.91 -11.01
CA GLY A 96 12.74 11.72 -10.83
C GLY A 96 12.61 13.22 -11.12
N ALA A 97 11.46 13.71 -11.58
CA ALA A 97 11.16 15.14 -11.65
C ALA A 97 10.64 15.73 -10.33
N LEU A 98 10.52 14.92 -9.28
CA LEU A 98 10.06 15.31 -7.96
C LEU A 98 11.13 15.00 -6.91
N PRO A 99 11.32 15.86 -5.89
CA PRO A 99 12.23 15.59 -4.81
C PRO A 99 11.82 14.28 -4.15
N VAL A 100 12.79 13.36 -4.01
CA VAL A 100 12.65 12.11 -3.26
C VAL A 100 11.99 12.45 -1.94
N ALA A 101 10.74 12.02 -1.75
CA ALA A 101 10.12 12.04 -0.44
C ALA A 101 10.87 10.96 0.36
N ALA A 102 11.87 11.40 1.10
CA ALA A 102 12.56 10.60 2.10
C ALA A 102 11.51 9.95 3.01
N ASP A 103 11.70 8.64 3.23
CA ASP A 103 11.09 7.84 4.27
C ASP A 103 9.58 8.05 4.50
N ALA A 104 8.78 7.23 3.82
CA ALA A 104 7.53 6.81 4.44
C ALA A 104 7.89 6.09 5.75
N PRO A 105 7.27 6.43 6.90
CA PRO A 105 7.53 5.72 8.15
C PRO A 105 7.17 4.25 7.98
N SER A 106 8.18 3.39 8.02
CA SER A 106 8.01 1.97 8.28
C SER A 106 7.26 1.87 9.60
N VAL A 107 5.99 1.46 9.55
CA VAL A 107 5.27 1.07 10.76
C VAL A 107 6.07 -0.10 11.35
N PRO A 108 6.62 0.00 12.58
CA PRO A 108 7.36 -1.12 13.15
C PRO A 108 6.41 -2.30 13.30
N ALA A 109 6.70 -3.39 12.58
CA ALA A 109 6.11 -4.69 12.86
C ALA A 109 6.83 -5.29 14.06
N ASP A 110 6.65 -4.67 15.24
CA ASP A 110 7.07 -5.25 16.52
C ASP A 110 5.87 -5.32 17.44
N ALA A 111 5.12 -6.40 17.28
CA ALA A 111 4.30 -6.96 18.33
C ALA A 111 4.57 -8.47 18.34
N GLN A 112 5.76 -8.86 18.82
CA GLN A 112 5.92 -10.19 19.39
C GLN A 112 4.90 -10.35 20.53
N PRO A 113 4.10 -11.43 20.56
CA PRO A 113 3.35 -11.75 21.76
C PRO A 113 4.35 -12.18 22.84
N VAL A 114 4.58 -11.31 23.82
CA VAL A 114 5.27 -11.67 25.06
C VAL A 114 4.46 -12.76 25.78
N PRO A 115 5.08 -13.88 26.21
CA PRO A 115 4.42 -14.87 27.06
C PRO A 115 3.98 -14.20 28.37
N ALA A 116 2.73 -14.44 28.77
CA ALA A 116 2.19 -13.94 30.03
C ALA A 116 2.89 -14.64 31.19
N ASP A 117 3.89 -13.98 31.76
CA ASP A 117 4.53 -14.37 33.01
C ASP A 117 3.60 -14.01 34.18
N ALA A 118 3.44 -14.96 35.09
CA ALA A 118 2.53 -14.90 36.23
C ALA A 118 3.01 -13.86 37.27
N PRO A 119 2.12 -13.04 37.86
CA PRO A 119 2.47 -12.28 39.04
C PRO A 119 2.14 -13.07 40.31
N ALA A 120 3.17 -13.65 40.93
CA ALA A 120 3.19 -13.83 42.38
C ALA A 120 3.16 -12.45 43.05
N LYS A 121 2.23 -12.22 43.98
CA LYS A 121 2.23 -11.07 44.90
C LYS A 121 2.16 -11.56 46.36
N PRO A 122 2.67 -10.75 47.30
CA PRO A 122 3.48 -11.22 48.42
C PRO A 122 2.75 -11.16 49.77
N GLU A 123 3.15 -12.00 50.72
CA GLU A 123 3.01 -11.74 52.17
C GLU A 123 3.85 -10.50 52.56
N PRO A 124 3.46 -9.66 53.55
CA PRO A 124 3.38 -10.13 54.94
C PRO A 124 2.42 -9.38 55.92
N ALA A 125 2.31 -9.99 57.12
CA ALA A 125 2.24 -9.38 58.46
C ALA A 125 0.87 -9.25 59.19
N SER A 126 0.73 -10.16 60.18
CA SER A 126 0.37 -9.92 61.59
C SER A 126 -1.11 -9.98 62.01
N GLU A 127 -1.42 -11.15 62.56
CA GLU A 127 -2.30 -11.51 63.70
C GLU A 127 -2.97 -10.38 64.50
N PRO A 128 -4.22 -10.62 64.94
CA PRO A 128 -4.39 -10.95 66.36
C PRO A 128 -5.31 -12.17 66.61
N GLU A 129 -4.84 -13.09 67.45
CA GLU A 129 -5.66 -14.00 68.29
C GLU A 129 -6.57 -13.16 69.22
N PRO A 130 -7.69 -13.67 69.81
CA PRO A 130 -7.84 -15.06 70.29
C PRO A 130 -9.26 -15.68 70.18
N ALA A 131 -9.33 -16.90 70.70
CA ALA A 131 -10.45 -17.56 71.39
C ALA A 131 -11.35 -18.51 70.58
N GLN A 132 -11.06 -19.81 70.73
CA GLN A 132 -12.01 -20.91 70.55
C GLN A 132 -13.25 -20.75 71.44
N PRO A 133 -14.37 -21.39 71.08
CA PRO A 133 -14.92 -22.45 71.96
C PRO A 133 -15.65 -23.56 71.14
N PRO A 134 -16.45 -24.48 71.72
CA PRO A 134 -15.98 -25.82 72.06
C PRO A 134 -16.81 -26.97 71.43
N TYR A 135 -16.19 -28.16 71.44
CA TYR A 135 -16.67 -29.54 71.20
C TYR A 135 -17.32 -29.90 69.85
#